data_AF-A0A7S3RR32-F1
#
_entry.id   AF-A0A7S3RR32-F1
#
_cell.length_a   1.000
_cell.length_b   1.000
_cell.length_c   1.000
_cell.angle_alpha   90.00
_cell.angle_beta   90.00
_cell.angle_gamma   90.00
#
_symmetry.space_group_name_H-M   'P 1'
#
loop_
_entity.id
_entity.type
_entity.pdbx_description
1 polymer ?
#
loop_
_entity_poly.entity_id
_entity_poly.type
_entity_poly.pdbx_seq_one_letter_code
_entity_poly.pdbx_strand_id
1 'polypeptide(L)'
;IALLVIFATVILHVWLCIVGLLPLYKLPFYTTACQQCILHFLVGLPRALAVAFIMMRGFKVVEGIFQQLREFDIKTAKCACEADRPLVQSSVEAFVKASEDVPADAEQETALDVFNDIVHRELPRLIKQSLGPVGIRYKFALLFFMHDLFYPMDHIAAYGWQTSAGSIHLLHVIGSDFLRAFVIGPLRVASSAFIARFLVRRCHKWFNLGVIVTGIVSELLFYSMRQPMIRMSAEMEHSWQSLVGYCAFSVLLTLVTIAVYNHRGNTDKVACEDELRDGEVAEASMCSHSRSQATGGAEQC
;
A
#
# COMPACT_ATOMS: atom_id res chain seq x y z
N ILE A 1 -8.42 10.90 -11.61
CA ILE A 1 -7.85 11.84 -12.61
C ILE A 1 -6.34 11.65 -12.75
N ALA A 2 -5.53 11.82 -11.70
CA ALA A 2 -4.06 11.62 -11.77
C ALA A 2 -3.63 10.25 -12.36
N LEU A 3 -4.29 9.15 -11.97
CA LEU A 3 -4.00 7.81 -12.50
C LEU A 3 -4.45 7.60 -13.96
N LEU A 4 -5.50 8.29 -14.42
CA LEU A 4 -5.95 8.25 -15.82
C LEU A 4 -4.95 9.00 -16.72
N VAL A 5 -4.42 10.12 -16.23
CA VAL A 5 -3.34 10.86 -16.89
C VAL A 5 -2.10 9.97 -17.00
N ILE A 6 -1.68 9.31 -15.91
CA ILE A 6 -0.54 8.36 -15.92
C ILE A 6 -0.75 7.25 -16.95
N PHE A 7 -1.92 6.62 -16.99
CA PHE A 7 -2.23 5.53 -17.92
C PHE A 7 -2.20 5.99 -19.38
N ALA A 8 -2.78 7.16 -19.69
CA ALA A 8 -2.76 7.75 -21.02
C ALA A 8 -1.33 8.11 -21.46
N THR A 9 -0.50 8.66 -20.57
CA THR A 9 0.91 8.91 -20.86
C THR A 9 1.70 7.63 -21.12
N VAL A 10 1.46 6.54 -20.39
CA VAL A 10 2.14 5.25 -20.64
C VAL A 10 1.76 4.68 -22.00
N ILE A 11 0.47 4.68 -22.35
CA ILE A 11 0.01 4.21 -23.67
C ILE A 11 0.64 5.03 -24.79
N LEU A 12 0.62 6.37 -24.66
CA LEU A 12 1.23 7.27 -25.64
C LEU A 12 2.74 7.03 -25.76
N HIS A 13 3.45 6.83 -24.64
CA HIS A 13 4.89 6.55 -24.66
C HIS A 13 5.21 5.20 -25.31
N VAL A 14 4.45 4.16 -24.99
CA VAL A 14 4.59 2.82 -25.60
C VAL A 14 4.30 2.87 -27.09
N TRP A 15 3.27 3.60 -27.50
CA TRP A 15 2.94 3.78 -28.91
C TRP A 15 4.04 4.54 -29.65
N LEU A 16 4.56 5.63 -29.07
CA LEU A 16 5.68 6.39 -29.62
C LEU A 16 6.96 5.56 -29.71
N CYS A 17 7.22 4.68 -28.74
CA CYS A 17 8.32 3.73 -28.82
C CYS A 17 8.07 2.68 -29.91
N ILE A 18 6.93 2.00 -29.96
CA ILE A 18 6.72 0.92 -30.93
C ILE A 18 6.65 1.48 -32.37
N VAL A 19 5.84 2.51 -32.60
CA VAL A 19 5.61 3.08 -33.93
C VAL A 19 6.77 3.97 -34.37
N GLY A 20 7.40 4.70 -33.45
CA GLY A 20 8.56 5.55 -33.75
C GLY A 20 9.87 4.78 -33.91
N LEU A 21 10.04 3.62 -33.28
CA LEU A 21 11.28 2.81 -33.39
C LEU A 21 11.27 1.87 -34.62
N LEU A 22 10.10 1.51 -35.17
CA LEU A 22 9.98 0.59 -36.31
C LEU A 22 10.72 1.05 -37.59
N PRO A 23 10.69 2.35 -37.97
CA PRO A 23 11.41 2.84 -39.15
C PRO A 23 12.93 3.00 -38.95
N LEU A 24 13.43 2.99 -37.71
CA LEU A 24 14.82 3.34 -37.35
C LEU A 24 15.71 2.11 -37.04
N TYR A 25 15.19 0.90 -37.22
CA TYR A 25 15.88 -0.38 -36.97
C TYR A 25 17.22 -0.55 -37.72
N LYS A 26 17.50 0.26 -38.74
CA LYS A 26 18.75 0.19 -39.52
C LYS A 26 19.98 0.87 -38.89
N LEU A 27 19.83 1.61 -37.78
CA LEU A 27 20.96 2.29 -37.13
C LEU A 27 21.56 1.41 -36.01
N PRO A 28 22.90 1.27 -35.92
CA PRO A 28 23.58 0.43 -34.91
C PRO A 28 23.33 0.87 -33.46
N PHE A 29 22.81 2.08 -33.24
CA PHE A 29 22.38 2.58 -31.93
C PHE A 29 21.03 1.97 -31.47
N TYR A 30 20.20 1.50 -32.42
CA TYR A 30 18.88 0.94 -32.11
C TYR A 30 18.94 -0.53 -31.73
N THR A 31 19.97 -1.26 -32.17
CA THR A 31 20.14 -2.67 -31.81
C THR A 31 20.45 -2.84 -30.32
N THR A 32 21.29 -2.00 -29.74
CA THR A 32 21.64 -2.06 -28.30
C THR A 32 20.47 -1.64 -27.40
N ALA A 33 19.77 -0.56 -27.76
CA ALA A 33 18.57 -0.13 -27.03
C ALA A 33 17.46 -1.19 -27.10
N CYS A 34 17.21 -1.77 -28.27
CA CYS A 34 16.22 -2.84 -28.44
C CYS A 34 16.61 -4.11 -27.65
N GLN A 35 17.88 -4.50 -27.69
CA GLN A 35 18.38 -5.63 -26.88
C GLN A 35 18.21 -5.38 -25.38
N GLN A 36 18.51 -4.18 -24.89
CA GLN A 36 18.28 -3.82 -23.49
C GLN A 36 16.80 -3.82 -23.11
N CYS A 37 15.92 -3.32 -23.98
CA CYS A 37 14.46 -3.42 -23.79
C CYS A 37 14.03 -4.88 -23.67
N ILE A 38 14.40 -5.71 -24.65
CA ILE A 38 14.00 -7.12 -24.69
C ILE A 38 14.51 -7.85 -23.45
N LEU A 39 15.79 -7.70 -23.09
CA LEU A 39 16.36 -8.31 -21.91
C LEU A 39 15.64 -7.86 -20.63
N HIS A 40 15.34 -6.57 -20.54
CA HIS A 40 14.59 -6.02 -19.41
C HIS A 40 13.20 -6.62 -19.29
N PHE A 41 12.46 -6.73 -20.39
CA PHE A 41 11.14 -7.37 -20.37
C PHE A 41 11.22 -8.86 -20.06
N LEU A 42 12.17 -9.59 -20.65
CA LEU A 42 12.34 -11.02 -20.41
C LEU A 42 12.64 -11.34 -18.94
N VAL A 43 13.46 -10.52 -18.27
CA VAL A 43 13.83 -10.72 -16.86
C VAL A 43 12.84 -10.05 -15.89
N GLY A 44 12.32 -8.89 -16.25
CA GLY A 44 11.46 -8.05 -15.42
C GLY A 44 9.99 -8.50 -15.40
N LEU A 45 9.47 -8.99 -16.52
CA LEU A 45 8.06 -9.38 -16.65
C LEU A 45 7.69 -10.56 -15.73
N PRO A 46 8.47 -11.65 -15.62
CA PRO A 46 8.16 -12.72 -14.67
C PRO A 46 8.03 -12.22 -13.23
N ARG A 47 8.93 -11.30 -12.82
CA ARG A 47 8.87 -10.64 -11.50
C ARG A 47 7.58 -9.81 -11.36
N ALA A 48 7.23 -9.06 -12.41
CA ALA A 48 6.01 -8.24 -12.45
C ALA A 48 4.75 -9.10 -12.27
N LEU A 49 4.70 -10.23 -12.99
CA LEU A 49 3.60 -11.18 -12.94
C LEU A 49 3.50 -11.84 -11.57
N ALA A 50 4.63 -12.20 -10.95
CA ALA A 50 4.65 -12.75 -9.60
C ALA A 50 4.10 -11.76 -8.57
N VAL A 51 4.55 -10.49 -8.60
CA VAL A 51 4.03 -9.44 -7.71
C VAL A 51 2.54 -9.21 -7.97
N ALA A 52 2.12 -9.11 -9.25
CA ALA A 52 0.72 -8.94 -9.62
C ALA A 52 -0.14 -10.11 -9.11
N PHE A 53 0.33 -11.35 -9.25
CA PHE A 53 -0.36 -12.53 -8.73
C PHE A 53 -0.51 -12.50 -7.21
N ILE A 54 0.55 -12.18 -6.47
CA ILE A 54 0.53 -12.06 -5.01
C ILE A 54 -0.47 -10.99 -4.58
N MET A 55 -0.43 -9.80 -5.21
CA MET A 55 -1.36 -8.71 -4.89
C MET A 55 -2.82 -9.08 -5.19
N MET A 56 -3.09 -9.63 -6.38
CA MET A 56 -4.43 -10.06 -6.77
C MET A 56 -5.00 -11.13 -5.84
N ARG A 57 -4.17 -12.12 -5.48
CA ARG A 57 -4.57 -13.17 -4.52
C ARG A 57 -4.79 -12.57 -3.12
N GLY A 58 -3.91 -11.70 -2.67
CA GLY A 58 -4.03 -11.01 -1.38
C GLY A 58 -5.33 -10.22 -1.28
N PHE A 59 -5.67 -9.42 -2.29
CA PHE A 59 -6.93 -8.68 -2.31
C PHE A 59 -8.16 -9.59 -2.32
N LYS A 60 -8.11 -10.73 -3.01
CA LYS A 60 -9.21 -11.70 -2.99
C LYS A 60 -9.41 -12.30 -1.60
N VAL A 61 -8.33 -12.64 -0.90
CA VAL A 61 -8.39 -13.15 0.48
C VAL A 61 -8.95 -12.08 1.41
N VAL A 62 -8.46 -10.85 1.30
CA VAL A 62 -8.92 -9.71 2.09
C VAL A 62 -10.40 -9.41 1.86
N GLU A 63 -10.87 -9.41 0.61
CA GLU A 63 -12.30 -9.24 0.31
C GLU A 63 -13.14 -10.38 0.90
N GLY A 64 -12.65 -11.61 0.86
CA GLY A 64 -13.30 -12.75 1.51
C GLY A 64 -13.42 -12.58 3.02
N ILE A 65 -12.38 -12.06 3.68
CA ILE A 65 -12.42 -11.70 5.11
C ILE A 65 -13.46 -10.61 5.36
N PHE A 66 -13.52 -9.55 4.54
CA PHE A 66 -14.54 -8.52 4.70
C PHE A 66 -15.95 -9.04 4.49
N GLN A 67 -16.15 -10.01 3.58
CA GLN A 67 -17.46 -10.64 3.41
C GLN A 67 -17.84 -11.47 4.63
N GLN A 68 -16.92 -12.29 5.15
CA GLN A 68 -17.12 -13.06 6.37
C GLN A 68 -17.42 -12.16 7.57
N LEU A 69 -16.73 -11.02 7.67
CA LEU A 69 -16.98 -10.05 8.72
C LEU A 69 -18.35 -9.40 8.60
N ARG A 70 -18.91 -9.19 7.40
CA ARG A 70 -20.28 -8.64 7.27
C ARG A 70 -21.37 -9.63 7.66
N GLU A 71 -21.07 -10.92 7.55
CA GLU A 71 -21.97 -12.02 7.87
C GLU A 71 -21.67 -12.60 9.27
N PHE A 72 -20.78 -11.97 10.03
CA PHE A 72 -20.37 -12.46 11.32
C PHE A 72 -21.49 -12.25 12.35
N ASP A 73 -21.73 -13.28 13.15
CA ASP A 73 -22.63 -13.20 14.29
C ASP A 73 -22.14 -14.18 15.36
N ILE A 74 -21.83 -13.68 16.56
CA ILE A 74 -21.33 -14.47 17.69
C ILE A 74 -22.31 -15.57 18.12
N LYS A 75 -23.62 -15.38 17.92
CA LYS A 75 -24.64 -16.37 18.27
C LYS A 75 -24.56 -17.61 17.38
N THR A 76 -24.21 -17.43 16.11
CA THR A 76 -24.13 -18.51 15.09
C THR A 76 -22.71 -18.88 14.66
N ALA A 77 -21.70 -18.13 15.10
CA ALA A 77 -20.29 -18.38 14.80
C ALA A 77 -19.85 -19.77 15.26
N LYS A 78 -19.09 -20.49 14.44
CA LYS A 78 -18.60 -21.84 14.77
C LYS A 78 -17.52 -21.76 15.85
N CYS A 79 -17.70 -22.50 16.94
CA CYS A 79 -16.68 -22.66 17.95
C CYS A 79 -15.76 -23.84 17.59
N ALA A 80 -14.50 -23.80 18.01
CA ALA A 80 -13.61 -24.95 17.84
C ALA A 80 -14.13 -26.18 18.63
N CYS A 81 -14.74 -25.92 19.79
CA CYS A 81 -15.49 -26.85 20.60
C CYS A 81 -16.87 -26.25 20.91
N GLU A 82 -17.95 -26.84 20.41
CA GLU A 82 -19.31 -26.29 20.59
C GLU A 82 -19.80 -26.35 22.05
N ALA A 83 -19.23 -27.24 22.86
CA ALA A 83 -19.50 -27.28 24.30
C ALA A 83 -19.01 -26.01 25.03
N ASP A 84 -18.04 -25.30 24.45
CA ASP A 84 -17.48 -24.07 25.04
C ASP A 84 -18.29 -22.82 24.65
N ARG A 85 -19.30 -22.93 23.77
CA ARG A 85 -20.10 -21.78 23.31
C ARG A 85 -20.69 -20.95 24.46
N PRO A 86 -21.30 -21.52 25.51
CA PRO A 86 -21.83 -20.73 26.63
C PRO A 86 -20.73 -19.96 27.38
N LEU A 87 -19.52 -20.53 27.50
CA LEU A 87 -18.37 -19.89 28.14
C LEU A 87 -17.83 -18.73 27.28
N VAL A 88 -17.77 -18.91 25.96
CA VAL A 88 -17.35 -17.85 25.04
C VAL A 88 -18.36 -16.69 25.08
N GLN A 89 -19.66 -16.99 25.04
CA GLN A 89 -20.72 -15.98 25.08
C GLN A 89 -20.75 -15.21 26.40
N SER A 90 -20.57 -15.89 27.55
CA SER A 90 -20.48 -15.20 28.84
C SER A 90 -19.22 -14.34 28.98
N SER A 91 -18.10 -14.77 28.36
CA SER A 91 -16.88 -13.96 28.32
C SER A 91 -17.05 -12.70 27.46
N VAL A 92 -17.76 -12.81 26.33
CA VAL A 92 -18.11 -11.67 25.48
C VAL A 92 -19.06 -10.72 26.21
N GLU A 93 -20.09 -11.24 26.87
CA GLU A 93 -21.00 -10.45 27.70
C GLU A 93 -20.25 -9.66 28.77
N ALA A 94 -19.36 -10.32 29.52
CA ALA A 94 -18.54 -9.67 30.53
C ALA A 94 -17.64 -8.58 29.93
N PHE A 95 -17.08 -8.81 28.74
CA PHE A 95 -16.27 -7.82 28.02
C PHE A 95 -17.06 -6.57 27.63
N VAL A 96 -18.25 -6.72 27.04
CA VAL A 96 -19.08 -5.58 26.61
C VAL A 96 -19.60 -4.79 27.81
N LYS A 97 -20.00 -5.48 28.89
CA LYS A 97 -20.39 -4.83 30.16
C LYS A 97 -19.24 -4.08 30.81
N ALA A 98 -18.04 -4.66 30.82
CA ALA A 98 -16.85 -4.02 31.38
C ALA A 98 -16.34 -2.84 30.55
N SER A 99 -16.67 -2.80 29.25
CA SER A 99 -16.35 -1.69 28.34
C SER A 99 -17.38 -0.55 28.41
N GLU A 100 -18.41 -0.69 29.24
CA GLU A 100 -19.51 0.26 29.43
C GLU A 100 -20.34 0.53 28.15
N ASP A 101 -20.24 -0.35 27.14
CA ASP A 101 -21.06 -0.27 25.92
C ASP A 101 -22.53 -0.68 26.19
N VAL A 102 -22.79 -1.39 27.30
CA VAL A 102 -24.14 -1.74 27.80
C VAL A 102 -24.21 -1.66 29.34
N PRO A 103 -25.39 -1.45 29.93
CA PRO A 103 -25.59 -1.53 31.38
C PRO A 103 -25.12 -2.87 31.98
N ALA A 104 -24.61 -2.85 33.22
CA ALA A 104 -24.12 -4.05 33.89
C ALA A 104 -25.20 -5.13 34.10
N ASP A 105 -26.46 -4.72 34.19
CA ASP A 105 -27.64 -5.57 34.34
C ASP A 105 -28.31 -5.94 33.01
N ALA A 106 -27.75 -5.50 31.87
CA ALA A 106 -28.29 -5.84 30.55
C ALA A 106 -28.35 -7.36 30.33
N GLU A 107 -29.37 -7.82 29.61
CA GLU A 107 -29.51 -9.23 29.23
C GLU A 107 -28.33 -9.66 28.34
N GLN A 108 -27.92 -10.93 28.47
CA GLN A 108 -26.83 -11.49 27.68
C GLN A 108 -27.06 -11.30 26.17
N GLU A 109 -28.31 -11.47 25.72
CA GLU A 109 -28.65 -11.31 24.31
C GLU A 109 -28.30 -9.90 23.78
N THR A 110 -28.65 -8.87 24.56
CA THR A 110 -28.32 -7.46 24.24
C THR A 110 -26.81 -7.25 24.19
N ALA A 111 -26.05 -7.83 25.13
CA ALA A 111 -24.59 -7.70 25.13
C ALA A 111 -23.94 -8.38 23.90
N LEU A 112 -24.45 -9.54 23.48
CA LEU A 112 -23.97 -10.24 22.27
C LEU A 112 -24.29 -9.47 20.99
N ASP A 113 -25.45 -8.82 20.91
CA ASP A 113 -25.82 -7.97 19.76
C ASP A 113 -24.92 -6.73 19.68
N VAL A 114 -24.65 -6.07 20.80
CA VAL A 114 -23.71 -4.94 20.85
C VAL A 114 -22.30 -5.38 20.50
N PHE A 115 -21.85 -6.57 20.92
CA PHE A 115 -20.57 -7.12 20.48
C PHE A 115 -20.50 -7.29 18.96
N ASN A 116 -21.55 -7.82 18.33
CA ASN A 116 -21.61 -7.97 16.88
C ASN A 116 -21.45 -6.61 16.18
N ASP A 117 -22.13 -5.57 16.68
CA ASP A 117 -22.01 -4.22 16.15
C ASP A 117 -20.59 -3.66 16.29
N ILE A 118 -19.94 -3.86 17.44
CA ILE A 118 -18.53 -3.50 17.65
C ILE A 118 -17.64 -4.22 16.64
N VAL A 119 -17.81 -5.53 16.45
CA VAL A 119 -17.03 -6.30 15.48
C VAL A 119 -17.23 -5.77 14.06
N HIS A 120 -18.48 -5.50 13.66
CA HIS A 120 -18.81 -4.97 12.33
C HIS A 120 -18.24 -3.57 12.07
N ARG A 121 -18.12 -2.73 13.10
CA ARG A 121 -17.57 -1.38 13.01
C ARG A 121 -16.05 -1.38 13.06
N GLU A 122 -15.48 -1.99 14.10
CA GLU A 122 -14.07 -1.85 14.47
C GLU A 122 -13.16 -2.79 13.70
N LEU A 123 -13.53 -4.06 13.56
CA LEU A 123 -12.61 -5.05 12.98
C LEU A 123 -12.30 -4.76 11.50
N PRO A 124 -13.27 -4.37 10.66
CA PRO A 124 -12.97 -3.88 9.32
C PRO A 124 -12.03 -2.67 9.28
N ARG A 125 -12.16 -1.74 10.24
CA ARG A 125 -11.31 -0.54 10.37
C ARG A 125 -9.87 -0.95 10.69
N LEU A 126 -9.69 -1.79 11.71
CA LEU A 126 -8.39 -2.29 12.15
C LEU A 126 -7.67 -3.09 11.06
N ILE A 127 -8.39 -3.95 10.31
CA ILE A 127 -7.80 -4.69 9.18
C ILE A 127 -7.38 -3.73 8.06
N LYS A 128 -8.19 -2.72 7.72
CA LYS A 128 -7.80 -1.71 6.72
C LYS A 128 -6.56 -0.93 7.15
N GLN A 129 -6.40 -0.65 8.44
CA GLN A 129 -5.22 0.02 9.00
C GLN A 129 -3.99 -0.91 9.04
N SER A 130 -4.19 -2.20 9.30
CA SER A 130 -3.10 -3.19 9.29
C SER A 130 -2.49 -3.36 7.90
N LEU A 131 -3.32 -3.35 6.85
CA LEU A 131 -2.89 -3.45 5.45
C LEU A 131 -2.18 -2.18 4.94
N GLY A 132 -2.55 -1.00 5.44
CA GLY A 132 -2.02 0.28 4.97
C GLY A 132 -2.74 0.85 3.73
N PRO A 133 -2.39 2.06 3.28
CA PRO A 133 -3.17 2.84 2.31
C PRO A 133 -3.32 2.17 0.94
N VAL A 134 -2.25 1.52 0.48
CA VAL A 134 -2.22 0.81 -0.81
C VAL A 134 -2.57 -0.67 -0.68
N GLY A 135 -2.96 -1.14 0.51
CA GLY A 135 -3.20 -2.56 0.80
C GLY A 135 -1.95 -3.33 1.24
N ILE A 136 -0.78 -2.68 1.22
CA ILE A 136 0.47 -3.20 1.79
C ILE A 136 1.26 -2.05 2.43
N ARG A 137 1.87 -2.28 3.60
CA ARG A 137 2.73 -1.30 4.26
C ARG A 137 4.06 -1.15 3.52
N TYR A 138 4.63 0.06 3.52
CA TYR A 138 5.90 0.38 2.85
C TYR A 138 7.03 -0.60 3.22
N LYS A 139 7.16 -0.95 4.52
CA LYS A 139 8.17 -1.91 4.99
C LYS A 139 8.10 -3.27 4.29
N PHE A 140 6.92 -3.77 3.96
CA PHE A 140 6.76 -5.03 3.24
C PHE A 140 7.04 -4.86 1.75
N ALA A 141 6.68 -3.71 1.17
CA ALA A 141 7.05 -3.38 -0.20
C ALA A 141 8.58 -3.32 -0.37
N LEU A 142 9.31 -2.76 0.60
CA LEU A 142 10.78 -2.79 0.63
C LEU A 142 11.35 -4.20 0.63
N LEU A 143 10.77 -5.11 1.43
CA LEU A 143 11.24 -6.49 1.49
C LEU A 143 11.17 -7.21 0.13
N PHE A 144 10.19 -6.90 -0.72
CA PHE A 144 10.12 -7.45 -2.10
C PHE A 144 11.32 -7.04 -2.96
N PHE A 145 11.90 -5.86 -2.72
CA PHE A 145 13.04 -5.33 -3.48
C PHE A 145 14.34 -5.35 -2.69
N MET A 146 14.40 -6.10 -1.59
CA MET A 146 15.61 -6.22 -0.78
C MET A 146 16.78 -6.80 -1.58
N HIS A 147 16.50 -7.66 -2.56
CA HIS A 147 17.53 -8.18 -3.47
C HIS A 147 18.22 -7.08 -4.31
N ASP A 148 17.51 -6.01 -4.67
CA ASP A 148 18.09 -4.88 -5.40
C ASP A 148 19.07 -4.07 -4.52
N LEU A 149 19.04 -4.23 -3.18
CA LEU A 149 20.01 -3.61 -2.26
C LEU A 149 21.35 -4.37 -2.20
N PHE A 150 21.36 -5.66 -2.48
CA PHE A 150 22.58 -6.45 -2.47
C PHE A 150 23.37 -6.32 -3.78
N TYR A 151 22.67 -6.08 -4.89
CA TYR A 151 23.29 -5.85 -6.20
C TYR A 151 24.39 -4.76 -6.21
N PRO A 152 24.19 -3.55 -5.64
CA PRO A 152 25.26 -2.56 -5.58
C PRO A 152 26.42 -3.00 -4.67
N MET A 153 26.18 -3.84 -3.65
CA MET A 153 27.27 -4.33 -2.78
C MET A 153 28.22 -5.24 -3.56
N ASP A 154 27.68 -6.09 -4.44
CA ASP A 154 28.48 -6.92 -5.35
C ASP A 154 29.27 -6.05 -6.34
N HIS A 155 28.67 -4.97 -6.86
CA HIS A 155 29.37 -4.00 -7.71
C HIS A 155 30.49 -3.26 -6.97
N ILE A 156 30.23 -2.80 -5.75
CA ILE A 156 31.25 -2.15 -4.92
C ILE A 156 32.39 -3.15 -4.64
N ALA A 157 32.09 -4.41 -4.36
CA ALA A 157 33.12 -5.41 -4.12
C ALA A 157 33.95 -5.72 -5.38
N ALA A 158 33.30 -5.81 -6.54
CA ALA A 158 33.97 -6.10 -7.82
C ALA A 158 34.81 -4.93 -8.34
N TYR A 159 34.30 -3.70 -8.27
CA TYR A 159 34.93 -2.52 -8.87
C TYR A 159 35.65 -1.62 -7.86
N GLY A 160 35.28 -1.66 -6.58
CA GLY A 160 35.88 -0.81 -5.54
C GLY A 160 37.36 -1.11 -5.29
N TRP A 161 37.85 -2.30 -5.68
CA TRP A 161 39.27 -2.64 -5.63
C TRP A 161 40.07 -2.09 -6.83
N GLN A 162 39.42 -1.84 -7.97
CA GLN A 162 40.05 -1.19 -9.12
C GLN A 162 39.97 0.33 -8.94
N THR A 163 40.97 0.88 -8.27
CA THR A 163 41.14 2.30 -7.87
C THR A 163 41.01 3.34 -8.98
N SER A 164 40.79 2.96 -10.24
CA SER A 164 40.61 3.86 -11.39
C SER A 164 39.15 4.17 -11.71
N ALA A 165 38.17 3.40 -11.22
CA ALA A 165 36.77 3.78 -11.35
C ALA A 165 36.53 4.99 -10.42
N GLY A 166 36.42 6.18 -11.01
CA GLY A 166 36.28 7.43 -10.25
C GLY A 166 35.12 7.36 -9.24
N SER A 167 35.30 7.97 -8.07
CA SER A 167 34.32 8.01 -6.96
C SER A 167 32.91 8.43 -7.39
N ILE A 168 32.80 9.22 -8.46
CA ILE A 168 31.55 9.66 -9.08
C ILE A 168 30.75 8.47 -9.64
N HIS A 169 31.40 7.53 -10.33
CA HIS A 169 30.74 6.34 -10.89
C HIS A 169 30.18 5.45 -9.78
N LEU A 170 30.97 5.25 -8.71
CA LEU A 170 30.54 4.47 -7.55
C LEU A 170 29.33 5.11 -6.86
N LEU A 171 29.36 6.43 -6.64
CA LEU A 171 28.25 7.17 -6.05
C LEU A 171 26.99 7.07 -6.92
N HIS A 172 27.14 7.08 -8.24
CA HIS A 172 26.03 6.93 -9.18
C HIS A 172 25.39 5.53 -9.11
N VAL A 173 26.19 4.47 -9.18
CA VAL A 173 25.69 3.09 -9.12
C VAL A 173 24.93 2.87 -7.82
N ILE A 174 25.51 3.28 -6.70
CA ILE A 174 24.89 3.22 -5.37
C ILE A 174 23.59 4.04 -5.37
N GLY A 175 23.64 5.31 -5.74
CA GLY A 175 22.46 6.18 -5.73
C GLY A 175 21.31 5.65 -6.58
N SER A 176 21.59 5.13 -7.77
CA SER A 176 20.58 4.56 -8.65
C SER A 176 19.96 3.28 -8.11
N ASP A 177 20.73 2.41 -7.47
CA ASP A 177 20.21 1.15 -6.92
C ASP A 177 19.42 1.39 -5.62
N PHE A 178 19.87 2.32 -4.77
CA PHE A 178 19.09 2.78 -3.63
C PHE A 178 17.75 3.38 -4.06
N LEU A 179 17.73 4.25 -5.07
CA LEU A 179 16.46 4.79 -5.56
C LEU A 179 15.56 3.69 -6.14
N ARG A 180 16.14 2.69 -6.82
CA ARG A 180 15.37 1.54 -7.32
C ARG A 180 14.70 0.77 -6.19
N ALA A 181 15.44 0.45 -5.14
CA ALA A 181 14.95 -0.34 -4.02
C ALA A 181 13.98 0.42 -3.11
N PHE A 182 14.29 1.68 -2.77
CA PHE A 182 13.53 2.45 -1.78
C PHE A 182 12.38 3.27 -2.37
N VAL A 183 12.41 3.58 -3.67
CA VAL A 183 11.44 4.49 -4.28
C VAL A 183 10.69 3.80 -5.42
N ILE A 184 11.41 3.37 -6.46
CA ILE A 184 10.76 2.84 -7.67
C ILE A 184 10.09 1.49 -7.39
N GLY A 185 10.73 0.59 -6.65
CA GLY A 185 10.18 -0.70 -6.24
C GLY A 185 8.86 -0.55 -5.47
N PRO A 186 8.81 0.20 -4.37
CA PRO A 186 7.57 0.48 -3.65
C PRO A 186 6.50 1.13 -4.52
N LEU A 187 6.82 2.08 -5.39
CA LEU A 187 5.86 2.64 -6.35
C LEU A 187 5.30 1.59 -7.32
N ARG A 188 6.12 0.64 -7.73
CA ARG A 188 5.70 -0.51 -8.55
C ARG A 188 4.72 -1.40 -7.81
N VAL A 189 4.98 -1.70 -6.54
CA VAL A 189 4.04 -2.47 -5.70
C VAL A 189 2.74 -1.70 -5.48
N ALA A 190 2.81 -0.40 -5.20
CA ALA A 190 1.64 0.45 -5.03
C ALA A 190 0.77 0.53 -6.29
N SER A 191 1.38 0.68 -7.47
CA SER A 191 0.65 0.71 -8.74
C SER A 191 0.02 -0.64 -9.06
N SER A 192 0.75 -1.75 -8.87
CA SER A 192 0.21 -3.09 -8.99
C SER A 192 -0.96 -3.33 -8.03
N ALA A 193 -0.85 -2.89 -6.78
CA ALA A 193 -1.90 -3.03 -5.80
C ALA A 193 -3.15 -2.21 -6.15
N PHE A 194 -2.95 -0.99 -6.66
CA PHE A 194 -4.04 -0.13 -7.13
C PHE A 194 -4.81 -0.78 -8.30
N ILE A 195 -4.11 -1.26 -9.32
CA ILE A 195 -4.71 -1.93 -10.48
C ILE A 195 -5.41 -3.22 -10.04
N ALA A 196 -4.75 -4.02 -9.19
CA ALA A 196 -5.31 -5.26 -8.69
C ALA A 196 -6.63 -5.04 -7.95
N ARG A 197 -6.67 -4.05 -7.05
CA ARG A 197 -7.89 -3.65 -6.32
C ARG A 197 -9.02 -3.23 -7.26
N PHE A 198 -8.70 -2.50 -8.33
CA PHE A 198 -9.71 -2.09 -9.31
C PHE A 198 -10.28 -3.30 -10.07
N LEU A 199 -9.42 -4.21 -10.52
CA LEU A 199 -9.81 -5.38 -11.30
C LEU A 199 -10.59 -6.42 -10.49
N VAL A 200 -10.15 -6.72 -9.26
CA VAL A 200 -10.83 -7.68 -8.37
C VAL A 200 -12.27 -7.25 -8.09
N ARG A 201 -12.51 -5.96 -7.88
CA ARG A 201 -13.86 -5.41 -7.62
C ARG A 201 -14.80 -5.52 -8.82
N ARG A 202 -14.27 -5.50 -10.04
CA ARG A 202 -15.09 -5.48 -11.25
C ARG A 202 -15.38 -6.88 -11.77
N CYS A 203 -14.41 -7.79 -11.74
CA CYS A 203 -14.60 -9.11 -12.35
C CYS A 203 -13.79 -10.24 -11.71
N HIS A 204 -14.47 -11.12 -10.97
CA HIS A 204 -13.85 -12.36 -10.47
C HIS A 204 -13.40 -13.33 -11.57
N LYS A 205 -14.09 -13.36 -12.73
CA LYS A 205 -13.82 -14.31 -13.83
C LYS A 205 -12.54 -13.99 -14.60
N TRP A 206 -12.05 -12.75 -14.55
CA TRP A 206 -10.89 -12.28 -15.31
C TRP A 206 -9.59 -12.25 -14.48
N PHE A 207 -9.49 -13.07 -13.43
CA PHE A 207 -8.32 -13.07 -12.53
C PHE A 207 -6.99 -13.22 -13.29
N ASN A 208 -6.88 -14.23 -14.15
CA ASN A 208 -5.64 -14.50 -14.91
C ASN A 208 -5.29 -13.35 -15.86
N LEU A 209 -6.29 -12.82 -16.58
CA LEU A 209 -6.10 -11.65 -17.44
C LEU A 209 -5.67 -10.42 -16.62
N GLY A 210 -6.27 -10.23 -15.45
CA GLY A 210 -5.95 -9.14 -14.56
C GLY A 210 -4.51 -9.20 -14.03
N VAL A 211 -4.00 -10.40 -13.74
CA VAL A 211 -2.58 -10.60 -13.38
C VAL A 211 -1.67 -10.19 -14.54
N ILE A 212 -1.97 -10.62 -15.77
CA ILE A 212 -1.17 -10.30 -16.96
C ILE A 212 -1.17 -8.78 -17.21
N VAL A 213 -2.35 -8.16 -17.24
CA VAL A 213 -2.50 -6.71 -17.46
C VAL A 213 -1.77 -5.92 -16.36
N THR A 214 -1.96 -6.30 -15.10
CA THR A 214 -1.29 -5.63 -13.97
C THR A 214 0.23 -5.77 -14.06
N GLY A 215 0.74 -6.95 -14.43
CA GLY A 215 2.17 -7.19 -14.60
C GLY A 215 2.76 -6.35 -15.73
N ILE A 216 2.14 -6.36 -16.92
CA ILE A 216 2.61 -5.58 -18.08
C ILE A 216 2.58 -4.08 -17.78
N VAL A 217 1.48 -3.55 -17.25
CA VAL A 217 1.36 -2.11 -16.95
C VAL A 217 2.38 -1.69 -15.88
N SER A 218 2.55 -2.51 -14.84
CA SER A 218 3.52 -2.25 -13.78
C SER A 218 4.96 -2.24 -14.30
N GLU A 219 5.29 -3.16 -15.22
CA GLU A 219 6.60 -3.20 -15.87
C GLU A 219 6.84 -2.00 -16.79
N LEU A 220 5.82 -1.60 -17.55
CA LEU A 220 5.87 -0.41 -18.40
C LEU A 220 6.07 0.87 -17.58
N LEU A 221 5.35 1.01 -16.47
CA LEU A 221 5.53 2.12 -15.53
C LEU A 221 6.95 2.14 -14.98
N PHE A 222 7.44 0.99 -14.50
CA PHE A 222 8.80 0.86 -13.99
C PHE A 222 9.84 1.24 -15.04
N TYR A 223 9.70 0.73 -16.27
CA TYR A 223 10.59 1.06 -17.38
C TYR A 223 10.56 2.56 -17.70
N SER A 224 9.37 3.16 -17.75
CA SER A 224 9.21 4.59 -18.03
C SER A 224 9.83 5.50 -16.96
N MET A 225 9.83 5.09 -15.68
CA MET A 225 10.50 5.81 -14.60
C MET A 225 12.02 5.62 -14.64
N ARG A 226 12.50 4.43 -15.04
CA ARG A 226 13.91 4.07 -15.06
C ARG A 226 14.69 4.70 -16.21
N GLN A 227 14.11 4.79 -17.40
CA GLN A 227 14.81 5.28 -18.59
C GLN A 227 15.33 6.73 -18.46
N PRO A 228 14.54 7.71 -18.00
CA PRO A 228 15.02 9.08 -17.79
C PRO A 228 16.19 9.13 -16.81
N MET A 229 16.16 8.33 -15.75
CA MET A 229 17.27 8.26 -14.80
C MET A 229 18.55 7.74 -15.44
N ILE A 230 18.47 6.64 -16.21
CA ILE A 230 19.65 6.09 -16.88
C ILE A 230 20.25 7.14 -17.83
N ARG A 231 19.41 7.82 -18.61
CA ARG A 231 19.86 8.87 -19.54
C ARG A 231 20.50 10.05 -18.82
N MET A 232 19.80 10.65 -17.86
CA MET A 232 20.34 11.75 -17.04
C MET A 232 21.63 11.34 -16.32
N SER A 233 21.73 10.07 -15.95
CA SER A 233 22.92 9.57 -15.29
C SER A 233 24.12 9.36 -16.20
N ALA A 234 23.91 8.92 -17.44
CA ALA A 234 24.99 8.82 -18.41
C ALA A 234 25.56 10.20 -18.78
N GLU A 235 24.75 11.24 -18.70
CA GLU A 235 25.15 12.62 -19.04
C GLU A 235 25.73 13.41 -17.85
N MET A 236 25.63 12.89 -16.62
CA MET A 236 26.01 13.65 -15.43
C MET A 236 27.51 14.00 -15.39
N GLU A 237 28.36 13.17 -16.00
CA GLU A 237 29.81 13.40 -16.08
C GLU A 237 30.17 14.59 -16.97
N HIS A 238 29.26 14.96 -17.88
CA HIS A 238 29.50 15.99 -18.88
C HIS A 238 28.67 17.26 -18.67
N SER A 239 27.61 17.20 -17.86
CA SER A 239 26.67 18.31 -17.68
C SER A 239 26.14 18.43 -16.26
N TRP A 240 26.36 19.60 -15.65
CA TRP A 240 25.76 19.94 -14.34
C TRP A 240 24.23 19.98 -14.39
N GLN A 241 23.65 20.30 -15.56
CA GLN A 241 22.19 20.34 -15.73
C GLN A 241 21.58 18.94 -15.61
N SER A 242 22.24 17.92 -16.17
CA SER A 242 21.79 16.53 -16.08
C SER A 242 21.89 16.00 -14.64
N LEU A 243 22.91 16.43 -13.88
CA LEU A 243 23.02 16.15 -12.45
C LEU A 243 21.87 16.79 -11.65
N VAL A 244 21.60 18.08 -11.86
CA VAL A 244 20.49 18.78 -11.19
C VAL A 244 19.15 18.13 -11.55
N GLY A 245 18.95 17.78 -12.82
CA GLY A 245 17.75 17.07 -13.28
C GLY A 245 17.59 15.70 -12.62
N TYR A 246 18.67 14.92 -12.51
CA TYR A 246 18.67 13.62 -11.82
C TYR A 246 18.28 13.76 -10.34
N CYS A 247 18.86 14.73 -9.63
CA CYS A 247 18.54 15.01 -8.23
C CYS A 247 17.07 15.44 -8.07
N ALA A 248 16.61 16.40 -8.88
CA ALA A 248 15.23 16.88 -8.84
C ALA A 248 14.22 15.76 -9.12
N PHE A 249 14.49 14.92 -10.12
CA PHE A 249 13.64 13.78 -10.45
C PHE A 249 13.61 12.74 -9.32
N SER A 250 14.76 12.46 -8.70
CA SER A 250 14.85 11.53 -7.58
C SER A 250 14.09 12.02 -6.34
N VAL A 251 14.20 13.31 -6.03
CA VAL A 251 13.43 13.96 -4.96
C VAL A 251 11.93 13.88 -5.26
N LEU A 252 11.52 14.20 -6.49
CA LEU A 252 10.12 14.11 -6.90
C LEU A 252 9.57 12.70 -6.72
N LEU A 253 10.26 11.66 -7.21
CA LEU A 253 9.82 10.27 -7.04
C LEU A 253 9.76 9.87 -5.56
N THR A 254 10.70 10.35 -4.74
CA THR A 254 10.70 10.12 -3.30
C THR A 254 9.47 10.76 -2.64
N LEU A 255 9.16 12.01 -2.98
CA LEU A 255 7.97 12.71 -2.49
C LEU A 255 6.68 12.01 -2.92
N VAL A 256 6.60 11.53 -4.16
CA VAL A 256 5.45 10.73 -4.64
C VAL A 256 5.33 9.43 -3.84
N THR A 257 6.45 8.75 -3.57
CA THR A 257 6.45 7.51 -2.77
C THR A 257 5.97 7.79 -1.34
N ILE A 258 6.49 8.83 -0.71
CA ILE A 258 6.05 9.27 0.62
C ILE A 258 4.56 9.61 0.57
N ALA A 259 4.09 10.39 -0.40
CA ALA A 259 2.68 10.74 -0.52
C ALA A 259 1.79 9.50 -0.66
N VAL A 260 2.16 8.54 -1.51
CA VAL A 260 1.42 7.29 -1.73
C VAL A 260 1.32 6.44 -0.46
N TYR A 261 2.41 6.34 0.31
CA TYR A 261 2.46 5.50 1.50
C TYR A 261 2.08 6.21 2.80
N ASN A 262 2.08 7.54 2.84
CA ASN A 262 1.75 8.35 4.01
C ASN A 262 0.34 8.97 3.97
N HIS A 263 -0.40 8.82 2.85
CA HIS A 263 -1.71 9.45 2.64
C HIS A 263 -2.75 9.23 3.77
N ARG A 264 -2.60 8.17 4.58
CA ARG A 264 -3.54 7.83 5.65
C ARG A 264 -3.18 8.33 7.05
N GLY A 265 -1.97 8.82 7.27
CA GLY A 265 -1.60 9.39 8.57
C GLY A 265 -2.51 10.55 8.98
N ASN A 266 -3.20 11.19 8.04
CA ASN A 266 -4.10 12.30 8.31
C ASN A 266 -5.58 11.90 8.49
N THR A 267 -6.10 10.94 7.71
CA THR A 267 -7.53 10.58 7.83
C THR A 267 -7.82 9.78 9.10
N ASP A 268 -6.88 8.94 9.54
CA ASP A 268 -7.08 8.11 10.72
C ASP A 268 -6.84 8.91 12.02
N LYS A 269 -6.02 9.96 11.98
CA LYS A 269 -5.88 10.91 13.10
C LYS A 269 -7.15 11.71 13.32
N VAL A 270 -7.76 12.23 12.26
CA VAL A 270 -9.02 12.98 12.37
C VAL A 270 -10.15 12.10 12.92
N ALA A 271 -10.26 10.85 12.47
CA ALA A 271 -11.28 9.94 12.99
C ALA A 271 -11.08 9.58 14.46
N CYS A 272 -9.82 9.43 14.91
CA CYS A 272 -9.53 9.13 16.31
C CYS A 272 -9.69 10.37 17.20
N GLU A 273 -9.32 11.56 16.70
CA GLU A 273 -9.55 12.84 17.40
C GLU A 273 -11.05 13.18 17.50
N ASP A 274 -11.86 12.88 16.48
CA ASP A 274 -13.31 13.04 16.55
C ASP A 274 -13.95 12.04 17.54
N GLU A 275 -13.53 10.77 17.55
CA GLU A 275 -14.00 9.78 18.54
C GLU A 275 -13.63 10.16 19.98
N LEU A 276 -12.41 10.66 20.20
CA LEU A 276 -11.98 11.17 21.52
C LEU A 276 -12.77 12.43 21.92
N ARG A 277 -13.03 13.35 20.98
CA ARG A 277 -13.76 14.57 21.26
C ARG A 277 -15.24 14.29 21.55
N ASP A 278 -15.85 13.35 20.83
CA ASP A 278 -17.23 12.94 21.09
C ASP A 278 -17.36 12.20 22.43
N GLY A 279 -16.33 11.42 22.81
CA GLY A 279 -16.22 10.83 24.15
C GLY A 279 -16.15 11.88 25.26
N GLU A 280 -15.27 12.88 25.13
CA GLU A 280 -15.16 13.98 26.10
C GLU A 280 -16.44 14.82 26.21
N VAL A 281 -17.15 15.04 25.09
CA VAL A 281 -18.43 15.77 25.08
C VAL A 281 -19.54 14.93 25.73
N ALA A 282 -19.58 13.62 25.51
CA ALA A 282 -20.54 12.73 26.16
C ALA A 282 -20.30 12.67 27.69
N GLU A 283 -19.04 12.59 28.11
CA GLU A 283 -18.65 12.55 29.53
C GLU A 283 -18.96 13.88 30.25
N ALA A 284 -18.69 15.01 29.59
CA ALA A 284 -19.04 16.34 30.11
C ALA A 284 -20.57 16.55 30.20
N SER A 285 -21.32 16.04 29.22
CA SER A 285 -22.80 16.06 29.22
C SER A 285 -23.36 15.25 30.39
N MET A 286 -22.86 14.03 30.61
CA MET A 286 -23.26 13.19 31.76
C MET A 286 -22.97 13.87 33.10
N CYS A 287 -21.77 14.44 33.29
CA CYS A 287 -21.43 15.17 34.52
C CYS A 287 -22.35 16.38 34.77
N SER A 288 -22.82 17.05 33.73
CA SER A 288 -23.73 18.20 33.87
C SER A 288 -25.15 17.80 34.32
N HIS A 289 -25.62 16.62 33.90
CA HIS A 289 -26.95 16.12 34.28
C HIS A 289 -26.99 15.60 35.72
N SER A 290 -25.93 14.94 36.20
CA SER A 290 -25.83 14.52 37.61
C SER A 290 -25.77 15.70 38.58
N ARG A 291 -25.20 16.84 38.17
CA ARG A 291 -25.17 18.06 39.01
C ARG A 291 -26.53 18.74 39.16
N SER A 292 -27.37 18.73 38.12
CA SER A 292 -28.69 19.38 38.18
C SER A 292 -29.67 18.64 39.11
N GLN A 293 -29.57 17.31 39.17
CA GLN A 293 -30.38 16.51 40.10
C GLN A 293 -29.93 16.63 41.56
N ALA A 294 -28.64 16.88 41.81
CA ALA A 294 -28.14 17.07 43.18
C ALA A 294 -28.58 18.42 43.80
N THR A 295 -28.85 19.45 43.00
CA THR A 295 -29.25 20.77 43.50
C THR A 295 -30.75 20.95 43.71
N GLY A 296 -31.61 20.06 43.19
CA GLY A 296 -33.07 20.14 43.35
C GLY A 296 -33.61 19.60 44.69
N GLY A 297 -32.78 18.98 45.52
CA GLY A 297 -33.19 18.36 46.79
C GLY A 297 -32.97 19.21 48.05
N ALA A 298 -32.40 20.42 47.93
CA ALA A 298 -32.02 21.23 49.09
C ALA A 298 -33.05 22.31 49.49
N GLU A 299 -34.19 22.41 48.81
CA GLU A 299 -35.21 23.45 49.05
C GLU A 299 -36.49 22.94 49.75
N GLN A 300 -36.43 21.77 50.39
CA GLN A 300 -37.49 21.25 51.27
C GLN A 300 -36.88 20.79 52.60
N CYS A 301 -36.45 21.73 53.43
CA CYS A 301 -36.33 21.61 54.88
C CYS A 301 -36.50 22.99 55.50
#